data_AF-A0A8H2E2T6-F1
#
_entry.id   AF-A0A8H2E2T6-F1
#
_cell.length_a   1.000
_cell.length_b   1.000
_cell.length_c   1.000
_cell.angle_alpha   90.00
_cell.angle_beta   90.00
_cell.angle_gamma   90.00
#
_symmetry.space_group_name_H-M   'P 1'
#
loop_
_entity.id
_entity.type
_entity.pdbx_description
1 polymer ?
#
loop_
_entity_poly.entity_id
_entity_poly.type
_entity_poly.pdbx_seq_one_letter_code
_entity_poly.pdbx_strand_id
1 'polypeptide(L)'
;MPTYSYIKSFRLWGCLHMETMNIYTHLIGSIGFFATGIALYNTAKSTSLLTLTAGDTFAFGISITAATLCFALSTTFHTLRSHSYHIHHFWGRMDIFGICILALGGGASANYYAIYSNPKVQRIYWGINAGSALIAAITLFDTGGGDGIPRCSFSGRV
;
A
#
# COMPACT_ATOMS: atom_id res chain seq x y z
N MET A 1 8.48 22.35 -10.06
CA MET A 1 9.78 22.14 -10.71
C MET A 1 10.37 20.83 -10.21
N PRO A 2 10.95 19.98 -11.08
CA PRO A 2 11.54 18.72 -10.66
C PRO A 2 12.77 18.94 -9.75
N THR A 3 12.89 18.19 -8.66
CA THR A 3 13.96 18.36 -7.66
C THR A 3 15.24 17.62 -8.02
N TYR A 4 15.13 16.53 -8.81
CA TYR A 4 16.21 15.59 -9.18
C TYR A 4 17.07 15.12 -8.01
N SER A 5 16.56 15.20 -6.78
CA SER A 5 17.29 14.83 -5.57
C SER A 5 16.33 14.35 -4.49
N TYR A 6 16.59 13.15 -3.97
CA TYR A 6 15.86 12.58 -2.84
C TYR A 6 15.90 13.51 -1.62
N ILE A 7 17.09 14.02 -1.25
CA ILE A 7 17.26 14.93 -0.11
C ILE A 7 16.42 16.19 -0.29
N LYS A 8 16.41 16.80 -1.48
CA LYS A 8 15.57 17.97 -1.74
C LYS A 8 14.08 17.63 -1.63
N SER A 9 13.68 16.45 -2.09
CA SER A 9 12.29 15.98 -2.00
C SER A 9 11.83 15.81 -0.54
N PHE A 10 12.70 15.28 0.33
CA PHE A 10 12.43 15.21 1.78
C PHE A 10 12.45 16.59 2.45
N ARG A 11 13.30 17.53 2.00
CA ARG A 11 13.31 18.90 2.54
C ARG A 11 12.01 19.66 2.28
N LEU A 12 11.26 19.30 1.23
CA LEU A 12 9.96 19.92 0.93
C LEU A 12 8.91 19.68 2.00
N TRP A 13 9.09 18.67 2.86
CA TRP A 13 8.18 18.42 3.99
C TRP A 13 8.03 19.62 4.92
N GLY A 14 9.08 20.43 5.05
CA GLY A 14 9.07 21.66 5.85
C GLY A 14 8.39 22.84 5.16
N CYS A 15 7.92 22.68 3.92
CA CYS A 15 7.25 23.71 3.15
C CYS A 15 5.78 23.35 2.92
N LEU A 16 4.89 24.33 2.93
CA LEU A 16 3.50 24.11 2.55
C LEU A 16 3.39 24.02 1.03
N HIS A 17 2.87 22.90 0.54
CA HIS A 17 2.57 22.65 -0.87
C HIS A 17 1.35 21.72 -1.00
N MET A 18 0.85 21.54 -2.23
CA MET A 18 -0.39 20.78 -2.50
C MET A 18 -0.34 19.30 -2.07
N GLU A 19 0.86 18.76 -1.86
CA GLU A 19 1.07 17.37 -1.42
C GLU A 19 1.33 17.23 0.08
N THR A 20 1.49 18.34 0.81
CA THR A 20 1.82 18.31 2.24
C THR A 20 0.76 17.51 3.00
N MET A 21 -0.52 17.78 2.78
CA MET A 21 -1.61 17.04 3.42
C MET A 21 -1.59 15.55 3.07
N ASN A 22 -1.35 15.19 1.80
CA ASN A 22 -1.28 13.78 1.38
C ASN A 22 -0.11 13.05 2.07
N ILE A 23 1.06 13.69 2.18
CA ILE A 23 2.21 13.10 2.87
C ILE A 23 1.86 12.85 4.34
N TYR A 24 1.33 13.86 5.05
CA TYR A 24 1.08 13.74 6.48
C TYR A 24 -0.07 12.78 6.80
N THR A 25 -1.17 12.77 6.04
CA THR A 25 -2.28 11.84 6.30
C THR A 25 -1.84 10.39 6.10
N HIS A 26 -1.09 10.10 5.04
CA HIS A 26 -0.59 8.75 4.79
C HIS A 26 0.51 8.35 5.78
N LEU A 27 1.38 9.28 6.18
CA LEU A 27 2.41 9.01 7.19
C LEU A 27 1.82 8.71 8.55
N ILE A 28 0.88 9.54 9.02
CA ILE A 28 0.20 9.35 10.30
C ILE A 28 -0.57 8.03 10.26
N GLY A 29 -1.23 7.71 9.15
CA GLY A 29 -1.89 6.41 8.96
C GLY A 29 -0.90 5.25 9.06
N SER A 30 0.25 5.32 8.38
CA SER A 30 1.29 4.28 8.43
C SER A 30 1.83 4.05 9.84
N ILE A 31 2.16 5.14 10.55
CA ILE A 31 2.65 5.06 11.93
C ILE A 31 1.55 4.53 12.86
N GLY A 32 0.31 5.00 12.67
CA GLY A 32 -0.86 4.56 13.41
C GLY A 32 -1.09 3.06 13.30
N PHE A 33 -1.17 2.52 12.07
CA PHE A 33 -1.34 1.07 11.86
C PHE A 33 -0.20 0.25 12.47
N PHE A 34 1.05 0.69 12.31
CA PHE A 34 2.19 0.00 12.90
C PHE A 34 2.15 -0.01 14.43
N ALA A 35 1.93 1.16 15.05
CA ALA A 35 1.84 1.30 16.50
C ALA A 35 0.65 0.51 17.08
N THR A 36 -0.51 0.60 16.43
CA THR A 36 -1.70 -0.16 16.81
C THR A 36 -1.48 -1.66 16.69
N GLY A 37 -0.77 -2.13 15.65
CA GLY A 37 -0.39 -3.53 15.49
C GLY A 37 0.45 -4.05 16.65
N ILE A 38 1.50 -3.30 17.03
CA ILE A 38 2.36 -3.65 18.17
C ILE A 38 1.57 -3.63 19.48
N ALA A 39 0.78 -2.57 19.71
CA ALA A 39 -0.01 -2.42 20.92
C ALA A 39 -1.00 -3.57 21.08
N LEU A 40 -1.78 -3.88 20.04
CA LEU A 40 -2.76 -4.96 20.07
C LEU A 40 -2.11 -6.33 20.23
N TYR A 41 -0.98 -6.59 19.58
CA TYR A 41 -0.23 -7.84 19.74
C TYR A 41 0.27 -8.01 21.19
N ASN A 42 0.84 -6.95 21.77
CA ASN A 42 1.32 -6.98 23.16
C ASN A 42 0.17 -7.15 24.15
N THR A 43 -0.94 -6.43 23.97
CA THR A 43 -2.15 -6.57 24.78
C THR A 43 -2.68 -8.00 24.69
N ALA A 44 -2.87 -8.53 23.48
CA ALA A 44 -3.34 -9.89 23.24
C ALA A 44 -2.47 -10.96 23.90
N LYS A 45 -1.14 -10.78 23.89
CA LYS A 45 -0.20 -11.69 24.55
C LYS A 45 -0.25 -11.59 26.08
N SER A 46 -0.48 -10.39 26.62
CA SER A 46 -0.53 -10.15 28.07
C SER A 46 -1.84 -10.58 28.72
N THR A 47 -2.91 -10.67 27.94
CA THR A 47 -4.24 -11.02 28.44
C THR A 47 -4.42 -12.54 28.52
N SER A 48 -4.49 -13.06 29.75
CA SER A 48 -4.77 -14.49 30.03
C SER A 48 -6.17 -14.97 29.59
N LEU A 49 -7.06 -14.05 29.23
CA LEU A 49 -8.42 -14.34 28.74
C LEU A 49 -8.48 -14.66 27.24
N LEU A 50 -7.43 -14.33 26.46
CA LEU A 50 -7.39 -14.61 25.02
C LEU A 50 -6.48 -15.81 24.74
N THR A 51 -7.05 -16.86 24.15
CA THR A 51 -6.26 -17.94 23.55
C THR A 51 -6.04 -17.59 22.07
N LEU A 52 -4.93 -16.92 21.77
CA LEU A 52 -4.57 -16.60 20.39
C LEU A 52 -4.20 -17.88 19.64
N THR A 53 -4.98 -18.23 18.61
CA THR A 53 -4.54 -19.24 17.66
C THR A 53 -3.51 -18.67 16.70
N ALA A 54 -2.71 -19.54 16.08
CA ALA A 54 -1.79 -19.14 15.01
C ALA A 54 -2.55 -18.49 13.83
N GLY A 55 -3.79 -18.92 13.59
CA GLY A 55 -4.67 -18.35 12.58
C GLY A 55 -5.07 -16.90 12.88
N ASP A 56 -5.44 -16.60 14.12
CA ASP A 56 -5.83 -15.24 14.54
C ASP A 56 -4.64 -14.28 14.43
N THR A 57 -3.47 -14.76 14.86
CA THR A 57 -2.21 -14.00 14.77
C THR A 57 -1.87 -13.68 13.32
N PHE A 58 -2.02 -14.66 12.42
CA PHE A 58 -1.76 -14.49 11.00
C PHE A 58 -2.79 -13.55 10.35
N ALA A 59 -4.08 -13.76 10.58
CA ALA A 59 -5.17 -12.99 9.97
C ALA A 59 -5.11 -11.52 10.40
N PHE A 60 -4.88 -11.24 11.68
CA PHE A 60 -4.72 -9.88 12.16
C PHE A 60 -3.40 -9.27 11.65
N GLY A 61 -2.30 -10.01 11.76
CA GLY A 61 -0.97 -9.56 11.36
C GLY A 61 -0.91 -9.16 9.89
N ILE A 62 -1.40 -10.01 8.98
CA ILE A 62 -1.35 -9.74 7.54
C ILE A 62 -2.16 -8.49 7.16
N SER A 63 -3.30 -8.23 7.83
CA SER A 63 -4.10 -7.04 7.58
C SER A 63 -3.38 -5.76 8.01
N ILE A 64 -2.82 -5.76 9.22
CA ILE A 64 -2.13 -4.57 9.76
C ILE A 64 -0.83 -4.30 9.00
N THR A 65 -0.05 -5.33 8.68
CA THR A 65 1.16 -5.18 7.87
C THR A 65 0.82 -4.68 6.47
N ALA A 66 -0.23 -5.20 5.82
CA ALA A 66 -0.66 -4.73 4.51
C ALA A 66 -1.11 -3.26 4.54
N ALA A 67 -1.87 -2.85 5.55
CA ALA A 67 -2.27 -1.45 5.74
C ALA A 67 -1.06 -0.54 5.97
N THR A 68 -0.12 -0.94 6.84
CA THR A 68 1.12 -0.20 7.09
C THR A 68 1.91 0.00 5.80
N LEU A 69 2.11 -1.07 5.02
CA LEU A 69 2.84 -1.01 3.75
C LEU A 69 2.14 -0.13 2.72
N CYS A 70 0.82 -0.25 2.57
CA CYS A 70 0.05 0.58 1.64
C CYS A 70 0.23 2.08 1.93
N PHE A 71 0.09 2.47 3.21
CA PHE A 71 0.24 3.87 3.62
C PHE A 71 1.69 4.36 3.51
N ALA A 72 2.67 3.49 3.79
CA ALA A 72 4.09 3.82 3.61
C ALA A 72 4.47 4.03 2.14
N LEU A 73 3.96 3.18 1.23
CA LEU A 73 4.18 3.31 -0.21
C LEU A 73 3.56 4.61 -0.74
N SER A 74 2.34 4.93 -0.30
CA SER A 74 1.69 6.20 -0.62
C SER A 74 2.45 7.42 -0.12
N THR A 75 2.91 7.40 1.13
CA THR A 75 3.74 8.47 1.70
C THR A 75 5.02 8.69 0.88
N THR A 76 5.64 7.58 0.45
CA THR A 76 6.87 7.62 -0.35
C THR A 76 6.59 8.20 -1.74
N PHE A 77 5.48 7.83 -2.38
CA PHE A 77 5.05 8.41 -3.65
C PHE A 77 4.80 9.92 -3.55
N HIS A 78 4.00 10.38 -2.59
CA HIS A 78 3.72 11.81 -2.43
C HIS A 78 4.97 12.62 -2.10
N THR A 79 5.93 12.03 -1.35
CA THR A 79 7.24 12.64 -1.09
C THR A 79 8.07 12.78 -2.35
N LEU A 80 8.11 11.73 -3.19
CA LEU A 80 8.94 11.68 -4.39
C LEU A 80 8.22 12.16 -5.65
N ARG A 81 6.99 12.67 -5.53
CA ARG A 81 6.16 13.11 -6.65
C ARG A 81 6.87 14.15 -7.53
N SER A 82 7.66 15.02 -6.91
CA SER A 82 8.38 16.09 -7.60
C SER A 82 9.82 15.73 -8.00
N HIS A 83 10.28 14.48 -7.82
CA HIS A 83 11.69 14.14 -8.04
C HIS A 83 12.12 14.23 -9.52
N SER A 84 11.56 13.36 -10.35
CA SER A 84 11.85 13.25 -11.79
C SER A 84 10.77 12.39 -12.43
N TYR A 85 10.56 12.52 -13.74
CA TYR A 85 9.51 11.77 -14.46
C TYR A 85 9.54 10.26 -14.20
N HIS A 86 10.71 9.62 -14.32
CA HIS A 86 10.86 8.18 -14.08
C HIS A 86 10.51 7.76 -12.65
N ILE A 87 11.04 8.48 -11.65
CA ILE A 87 10.79 8.22 -10.23
C ILE A 87 9.31 8.46 -9.88
N HIS A 88 8.71 9.53 -10.40
CA HIS A 88 7.27 9.80 -10.24
C HIS A 88 6.42 8.64 -10.76
N HIS A 89 6.68 8.17 -11.99
CA HIS A 89 5.90 7.08 -12.56
C HIS A 89 6.14 5.76 -11.81
N PHE A 90 7.38 5.45 -11.45
CA PHE A 90 7.70 4.23 -10.70
C PHE A 90 7.00 4.20 -9.34
N TRP A 91 7.15 5.24 -8.53
CA TRP A 91 6.51 5.29 -7.21
C TRP A 91 4.99 5.44 -7.30
N GLY A 92 4.45 6.05 -8.35
CA GLY A 92 3.01 6.04 -8.61
C GLY A 92 2.46 4.63 -8.85
N ARG A 93 3.22 3.75 -9.53
CA ARG A 93 2.86 2.33 -9.64
C ARG A 93 2.95 1.63 -8.29
N MET A 94 3.99 1.91 -7.51
CA MET A 94 4.15 1.32 -6.18
C MET A 94 3.04 1.71 -5.21
N ASP A 95 2.50 2.93 -5.31
CA ASP A 95 1.35 3.39 -4.52
C ASP A 95 0.09 2.56 -4.85
N ILE A 96 -0.23 2.41 -6.15
CA ILE A 96 -1.35 1.57 -6.60
C ILE A 96 -1.13 0.10 -6.21
N PHE A 97 0.10 -0.40 -6.31
CA PHE A 97 0.45 -1.74 -5.85
C PHE A 97 0.23 -1.92 -4.34
N GLY A 98 0.48 -0.87 -3.54
CA GLY A 98 0.13 -0.84 -2.12
C GLY A 98 -1.36 -1.11 -1.86
N ILE A 99 -2.25 -0.57 -2.70
CA ILE A 99 -3.69 -0.84 -2.63
C ILE A 99 -3.99 -2.31 -2.92
N CYS A 100 -3.31 -2.93 -3.89
CA CYS A 100 -3.45 -4.37 -4.16
C CYS A 100 -3.00 -5.22 -2.95
N ILE A 101 -1.89 -4.84 -2.29
CA ILE A 101 -1.43 -5.50 -1.06
C ILE A 101 -2.48 -5.36 0.05
N LEU A 102 -3.04 -4.16 0.23
CA LEU A 102 -4.08 -3.92 1.23
C LEU A 102 -5.34 -4.75 0.97
N ALA A 103 -5.80 -4.81 -0.27
CA ALA A 103 -6.94 -5.65 -0.66
C ALA A 103 -6.66 -7.14 -0.38
N LEU A 104 -5.44 -7.61 -0.67
CA LEU A 104 -5.04 -8.98 -0.37
C LEU A 104 -5.03 -9.28 1.13
N GLY A 105 -4.31 -8.48 1.92
CA GLY A 105 -4.15 -8.69 3.36
C GLY A 105 -5.46 -8.48 4.14
N GLY A 106 -6.17 -7.39 3.85
CA GLY A 106 -7.46 -7.08 4.46
C GLY A 106 -8.53 -8.12 4.07
N GLY A 107 -8.59 -8.52 2.80
CA GLY A 107 -9.52 -9.56 2.35
C GLY A 107 -9.19 -10.94 2.93
N ALA A 108 -7.91 -11.31 3.06
CA ALA A 108 -7.50 -12.56 3.71
C ALA A 108 -7.95 -12.60 5.18
N SER A 109 -7.75 -11.50 5.90
CA SER A 109 -8.19 -11.33 7.29
C SER A 109 -9.71 -11.37 7.44
N ALA A 110 -10.43 -10.61 6.62
CA ALA A 110 -11.89 -10.57 6.64
C ALA A 110 -12.49 -11.96 6.36
N ASN A 111 -11.96 -12.67 5.35
CA ASN A 111 -12.40 -14.04 5.02
C ASN A 111 -12.14 -15.03 6.17
N TYR A 112 -11.05 -14.85 6.92
CA TYR A 112 -10.73 -15.69 8.08
C TYR A 112 -11.80 -15.57 9.17
N TYR A 113 -12.16 -14.35 9.55
CA TYR A 113 -13.16 -14.13 10.60
C TYR A 113 -14.60 -14.36 10.12
N ALA A 114 -14.93 -14.04 8.87
CA ALA A 114 -16.29 -14.16 8.33
C ALA A 114 -16.73 -15.62 8.11
N ILE A 115 -15.81 -16.51 7.77
CA ILE A 115 -16.10 -17.90 7.39
C ILE A 115 -15.32 -18.89 8.28
N TYR A 116 -15.08 -18.50 9.53
CA TYR A 116 -14.27 -19.26 10.49
C TYR A 116 -14.74 -20.72 10.64
N SER A 117 -16.05 -20.96 10.62
CA SER A 117 -16.64 -22.29 10.80
C SER A 117 -16.45 -23.25 9.62
N ASN A 118 -16.03 -22.77 8.44
CA ASN A 118 -15.92 -23.62 7.24
C ASN A 118 -14.57 -23.46 6.51
N PRO A 119 -13.55 -24.27 6.86
CA PRO A 119 -12.19 -24.12 6.34
C PRO A 119 -12.04 -24.49 4.86
N LYS A 120 -13.02 -25.17 4.26
CA LYS A 120 -13.03 -25.44 2.81
C LYS A 120 -13.41 -24.18 2.04
N VAL A 121 -14.50 -23.54 2.45
CA VAL A 121 -14.99 -22.30 1.83
C VAL A 121 -13.97 -21.17 2.04
N GLN A 122 -13.40 -21.05 3.23
CA GLN A 122 -12.35 -20.07 3.52
C GLN A 122 -11.15 -20.17 2.56
N ARG A 123 -10.65 -21.39 2.28
CA ARG A 123 -9.54 -21.60 1.34
C ARG A 123 -9.88 -21.22 -0.09
N ILE A 124 -11.12 -21.47 -0.53
CA ILE A 124 -11.59 -21.06 -1.85
C ILE A 124 -11.60 -19.53 -1.96
N TYR A 125 -12.18 -18.83 -0.98
CA TYR A 125 -12.23 -17.38 -0.97
C TYR A 125 -10.84 -16.73 -0.84
N TRP A 126 -9.93 -17.35 -0.08
CA TRP A 126 -8.53 -16.92 -0.06
C TRP A 126 -7.86 -17.07 -1.42
N GLY A 127 -8.09 -18.19 -2.13
CA GLY A 127 -7.61 -18.39 -3.49
C GLY A 127 -8.14 -17.35 -4.47
N ILE A 128 -9.43 -17.04 -4.41
CA ILE A 128 -10.07 -15.99 -5.23
C ILE A 128 -9.47 -14.62 -4.91
N ASN A 129 -9.32 -14.27 -3.63
CA ASN A 129 -8.76 -12.99 -3.21
C ASN A 129 -7.30 -12.84 -3.68
N ALA A 130 -6.49 -13.89 -3.49
CA ALA A 130 -5.11 -13.94 -3.97
C ALA A 130 -5.02 -13.84 -5.49
N GLY A 131 -5.87 -14.57 -6.21
CA GLY A 131 -5.95 -14.50 -7.67
C GLY A 131 -6.31 -13.10 -8.18
N SER A 132 -7.35 -12.47 -7.60
CA SER A 132 -7.78 -11.12 -7.96
C SER A 132 -6.68 -10.08 -7.70
N ALA A 133 -6.02 -10.14 -6.55
CA ALA A 133 -4.92 -9.23 -6.21
C ALA A 133 -3.70 -9.44 -7.12
N LEU A 134 -3.37 -10.69 -7.46
CA LEU A 134 -2.30 -11.02 -8.38
C LEU A 134 -2.58 -10.51 -9.80
N ILE A 135 -3.80 -10.74 -10.32
CA ILE A 135 -4.21 -10.25 -11.63
C ILE A 135 -4.14 -8.72 -11.66
N ALA A 136 -4.64 -8.04 -10.62
CA ALA A 136 -4.55 -6.58 -10.51
C ALA A 136 -3.10 -6.07 -10.48
N ALA A 137 -2.20 -6.77 -9.80
CA ALA A 137 -0.79 -6.43 -9.79
C ALA A 137 -0.13 -6.65 -11.16
N ILE A 138 -0.43 -7.77 -11.83
CA ILE A 138 0.09 -8.07 -13.17
C ILE A 138 -0.37 -7.00 -14.15
N THR A 139 -1.67 -6.67 -14.19
CA THR A 139 -2.20 -5.67 -15.12
C THR A 139 -1.60 -4.28 -14.88
N LEU A 140 -1.35 -3.92 -13.61
CA LEU A 140 -0.69 -2.68 -13.25
C LEU A 140 0.74 -2.58 -13.81
N PHE A 141 1.50 -3.67 -13.80
CA PHE A 141 2.89 -3.66 -14.31
C PHE A 141 2.97 -3.92 -15.81
N ASP A 142 2.04 -4.69 -16.38
CA ASP A 142 1.98 -5.03 -17.81
C ASP A 142 1.57 -3.81 -18.67
N THR A 143 0.58 -3.04 -18.21
CA THR A 143 0.18 -1.79 -18.88
C THR A 143 1.26 -0.69 -18.80
N GLY A 144 2.25 -0.87 -17.93
CA GLY A 144 3.34 0.08 -17.71
C GLY A 144 4.57 -0.07 -18.62
N GLY A 145 4.56 -1.02 -19.56
CA GLY A 145 5.71 -1.31 -20.43
C GLY A 145 5.93 -0.35 -21.60
N GLY A 146 5.03 0.62 -21.83
CA GLY A 146 5.04 1.44 -23.04
C GLY A 146 5.24 2.93 -22.80
N ASP A 147 6.41 3.39 -22.35
CA ASP A 147 6.79 4.82 -22.41
C ASP A 147 8.29 5.03 -22.72
N GLY A 148 8.79 4.26 -23.70
CA GLY A 148 10.06 4.51 -24.38
C GLY A 148 9.94 5.35 -25.66
N ILE A 149 8.75 5.90 -25.97
CA ILE A 149 8.57 6.73 -27.18
C ILE A 149 8.05 8.10 -26.78
N PRO A 150 8.85 9.17 -26.89
CA PRO A 150 8.32 10.52 -26.77
C PRO A 150 7.34 10.72 -27.93
N ARG A 151 6.05 10.86 -27.63
CA ARG A 151 5.11 11.43 -28.59
C ARG A 151 5.44 12.91 -28.75
N CYS A 152 6.41 13.21 -29.61
CA CYS A 152 6.51 14.53 -30.24
C CYS A 152 5.25 14.72 -31.08
N SER A 153 4.20 15.31 -30.50
CA SER A 153 3.12 15.87 -31.29
C SER A 153 3.57 17.24 -31.79
N PHE A 154 4.10 17.25 -33.01
CA PHE A 154 4.13 18.45 -33.83
C PHE A 154 2.69 18.80 -34.20
N SER A 155 2.18 19.91 -33.67
CA SER A 155 1.09 20.67 -34.27
C SER A 155 1.34 22.10 -33.85
N GLY A 156 1.90 22.96 -34.70
CA GLY A 156 1.36 23.28 -36.02
C GLY A 156 0.70 24.64 -35.87
N ARG A 157 1.40 25.69 -36.32
CA ARG A 157 0.88 27.04 -36.56
C ARG A 157 -0.55 27.00 -37.08
N VAL A 158 -1.45 27.76 -36.44
CA VAL A 158 -2.15 28.91 -37.05
C VAL A 158 -2.37 29.96 -35.97
#